data_AF-A0A699RRZ9-F1
#
_entry.id   AF-A0A699RRZ9-F1
#
_cell.length_a   1.000
_cell.length_b   1.000
_cell.length_c   1.000
_cell.angle_alpha   90.00
_cell.angle_beta   90.00
_cell.angle_gamma   90.00
#
_symmetry.space_group_name_H-M   'P 1'
#
loop_
_entity.id
_entity.type
_entity.pdbx_description
1 polymer ?
#
loop_
_entity_poly.entity_id
_entity_poly.type
_entity_poly.pdbx_seq_one_letter_code
_entity_poly.pdbx_strand_id
1 'polypeptide(L)'
;RYHAVIIYDERIVRIPLPDNHILDIYDERPNDCLNSLSCVKAVEKKPADIRVACEFPEVFPNDLSGLPHFREVEFRINLILGALPIAKAPYRLAPSEMSELSNQL
;
A
#
# COMPACT_ATOMS: atom_id res chain seq x y z
N ARG A 1 18.73 -0.49 21.10
CA ARG A 1 17.80 0.63 20.85
C ARG A 1 18.43 1.41 19.71
N TYR A 2 17.95 1.25 18.48
CA TYR A 2 18.53 1.91 17.31
C TYR A 2 18.05 3.36 17.28
N HIS A 3 18.98 4.31 17.23
CA HIS A 3 18.69 5.74 17.13
C HIS A 3 18.97 6.18 15.70
N ALA A 4 17.93 6.48 14.93
CA ALA A 4 18.08 7.06 13.60
C ALA A 4 18.09 8.60 13.70
N VAL A 5 18.85 9.25 12.83
CA VAL A 5 18.92 10.72 12.72
C VAL A 5 18.33 11.12 11.36
N ILE A 6 17.39 12.06 11.39
CA ILE A 6 16.75 12.59 10.18
C ILE A 6 17.33 13.98 9.90
N ILE A 7 17.91 14.14 8.71
CA ILE A 7 18.49 15.38 8.21
C ILE A 7 17.54 15.90 7.14
N TYR A 8 16.77 16.94 7.51
CA TYR A 8 15.62 17.39 6.72
C TYR A 8 15.99 18.24 5.49
N ASP A 9 17.09 18.99 5.55
CA ASP A 9 17.56 19.83 4.45
C ASP A 9 18.10 18.98 3.28
N GLU A 10 18.85 17.93 3.60
CA GLU A 10 19.42 16.98 2.65
C GLU A 10 18.48 15.80 2.35
N ARG A 11 17.35 15.70 3.06
CA ARG A 11 16.37 14.59 2.99
C ARG A 11 17.03 13.21 3.16
N ILE A 12 17.91 13.11 4.16
CA ILE A 12 18.66 11.89 4.48
C ILE A 12 18.14 11.30 5.80
N VAL A 13 17.95 9.98 5.82
CA VAL A 13 17.80 9.21 7.06
C VAL A 13 19.08 8.42 7.31
N ARG A 14 19.76 8.71 8.43
CA ARG A 14 20.99 8.02 8.84
C ARG A 14 20.71 7.00 9.94
N ILE A 15 21.11 5.75 9.73
CA ILE A 15 20.91 4.66 10.68
C ILE A 15 22.29 4.07 11.07
N PRO A 16 22.73 4.19 12.33
CA PRO A 16 23.95 3.56 12.81
C PRO A 16 23.74 2.06 13.02
N LEU A 17 24.60 1.25 12.38
CA LEU A 17 24.61 -0.20 12.49
C LEU A 17 25.59 -0.67 13.59
N PRO A 18 25.44 -1.89 14.14
CA PRO A 18 26.29 -2.41 15.21
C PRO A 18 27.78 -2.58 14.83
N ASP A 19 28.08 -2.66 13.54
CA ASP A 19 29.42 -2.82 12.95
C ASP A 19 30.13 -1.47 12.72
N ASN A 20 29.59 -0.39 13.29
CA ASN A 20 30.09 0.98 13.14
C ASN A 20 29.94 1.53 11.70
N HIS A 21 29.20 0.84 10.82
CA HIS A 21 28.78 1.39 9.54
C HIS A 21 27.52 2.27 9.70
N ILE A 22 27.36 3.22 8.80
CA ILE A 22 26.19 4.11 8.76
C ILE A 22 25.49 3.86 7.42
N LEU A 23 24.19 3.57 7.48
CA LEU A 23 23.34 3.45 6.30
C LEU A 23 22.61 4.78 6.08
N ASP A 24 22.89 5.43 4.95
CA ASP A 24 22.25 6.67 4.51
C ASP A 24 21.18 6.36 3.46
N ILE A 25 19.94 6.76 3.73
CA ILE A 25 18.79 6.63 2.83
C ILE A 25 18.42 8.02 2.31
N TYR A 26 18.46 8.21 0.99
CA TYR A 26 18.15 9.47 0.30
C TYR A 26 16.73 9.41 -0.31
N ASP A 27 15.94 10.47 -0.16
CA ASP A 27 14.68 10.66 -0.89
C ASP A 27 15.00 11.02 -2.35
N GLU A 28 14.76 10.12 -3.31
CA GLU A 28 14.88 10.43 -4.73
C GLU A 28 13.91 11.57 -5.08
N ARG A 29 14.43 12.76 -5.38
CA ARG A 29 13.64 13.77 -6.10
C ARG A 29 14.37 14.37 -7.29
N PRO A 30 13.58 14.70 -8.33
CA PRO A 30 13.91 14.49 -9.72
C PRO A 30 14.67 15.69 -10.28
N ASN A 31 15.27 15.48 -11.46
CA ASN A 31 15.98 16.43 -12.31
C ASN A 31 17.50 16.33 -12.18
N ASP A 32 18.07 15.27 -12.77
CA ASP A 32 18.53 15.43 -14.14
C ASP A 32 18.61 14.08 -14.85
N CYS A 33 18.22 14.13 -16.13
CA CYS A 33 18.28 13.05 -17.11
C CYS A 33 17.29 11.89 -16.92
N LEU A 34 16.11 12.08 -17.54
CA LEU A 34 15.53 11.07 -18.44
C LEU A 34 16.68 10.28 -19.10
N ASN A 35 16.97 9.09 -18.58
CA ASN A 35 17.61 7.98 -19.28
C ASN A 35 17.45 6.71 -18.44
N SER A 36 16.49 5.89 -18.87
CA SER A 36 16.42 4.45 -18.65
C SER A 36 16.07 3.94 -17.24
N LEU A 37 14.87 4.27 -16.78
CA LEU A 37 13.91 3.19 -16.63
C LEU A 37 12.78 3.53 -17.58
N SER A 38 12.84 2.92 -18.76
CA SER A 38 11.65 2.70 -19.56
C SER A 38 10.56 2.25 -18.59
N CYS A 39 9.34 2.66 -18.85
CA CYS A 39 8.20 1.88 -18.43
C CYS A 39 8.46 0.47 -18.98
N VAL A 40 9.15 -0.38 -18.21
CA VAL A 40 8.93 -1.80 -18.24
C VAL A 40 7.45 -1.79 -17.93
N LYS A 41 6.64 -1.93 -18.99
CA LYS A 41 5.24 -2.32 -18.89
C LYS A 41 5.19 -3.18 -17.66
N ALA A 42 4.38 -2.84 -16.66
CA ALA A 42 4.19 -3.72 -15.52
C ALA A 42 3.85 -5.08 -16.14
N VAL A 43 4.87 -5.92 -16.31
CA VAL A 43 4.72 -7.32 -16.61
C VAL A 43 4.04 -7.71 -15.34
N GLU A 44 2.77 -8.07 -15.45
CA GLU A 44 2.00 -8.64 -14.37
C GLU A 44 2.82 -9.81 -13.83
N LYS A 45 3.68 -9.49 -12.88
CA LYS A 45 4.52 -10.46 -12.18
C LYS A 45 3.54 -11.09 -11.23
N LYS A 46 3.33 -12.38 -11.42
CA LYS A 46 2.48 -13.14 -10.50
C LYS A 46 3.11 -12.99 -9.11
N PRO A 47 2.34 -13.08 -8.02
CA PRO A 47 2.91 -13.11 -6.68
C PRO A 47 4.01 -14.18 -6.57
N ALA A 48 3.91 -15.26 -7.35
CA ALA A 48 4.93 -16.30 -7.53
C ALA A 48 6.31 -15.83 -8.10
N ASP A 49 6.39 -14.64 -8.71
CA ASP A 49 7.63 -14.08 -9.26
C ASP A 49 8.35 -13.16 -8.26
N ILE A 50 7.71 -12.88 -7.12
CA ILE A 50 8.25 -12.04 -6.05
C ILE A 50 8.71 -12.96 -4.93
N ARG A 51 10.04 -13.06 -4.73
CA ARG A 51 10.65 -13.95 -3.71
C ARG A 51 9.96 -13.87 -2.35
N VAL A 52 9.69 -12.65 -1.89
CA VAL A 52 9.03 -12.40 -0.60
C VAL A 52 7.58 -12.90 -0.58
N ALA A 53 6.81 -12.77 -1.66
CA ALA A 53 5.42 -13.24 -1.68
C ALA A 53 5.34 -14.78 -1.74
N CYS A 54 6.32 -15.45 -2.37
CA CYS A 54 6.43 -16.91 -2.36
C CYS A 54 6.69 -17.51 -0.97
N GLU A 55 7.33 -16.74 -0.08
CA GLU A 55 7.56 -17.14 1.31
C GLU A 55 6.27 -17.13 2.15
N PHE A 56 5.22 -16.43 1.68
CA PHE A 56 3.94 -16.27 2.39
C PHE A 56 2.73 -16.57 1.49
N PRO A 57 2.56 -17.80 0.99
CA PRO A 57 1.47 -18.15 0.07
C PRO A 57 0.07 -18.04 0.70
N GLU A 58 -0.03 -18.13 2.03
CA GLU A 58 -1.29 -17.95 2.77
C GLU A 58 -1.73 -16.49 2.87
N VAL A 59 -0.79 -15.54 2.79
CA VAL A 59 -1.05 -14.09 2.87
C VAL A 59 -1.37 -13.51 1.49
N PHE A 60 -0.84 -14.12 0.43
CA PHE A 60 -1.07 -13.74 -0.97
C PHE A 60 -1.69 -14.89 -1.77
N PRO A 61 -2.89 -15.36 -1.40
CA PRO A 61 -3.58 -16.39 -2.17
C PRO A 61 -3.94 -15.84 -3.56
N ASN A 62 -3.97 -16.73 -4.56
CA ASN A 62 -4.37 -16.37 -5.93
C ASN A 62 -5.84 -15.91 -6.00
N ASP A 63 -6.66 -16.35 -5.05
CA ASP A 63 -8.06 -15.96 -4.90
C ASP A 63 -8.26 -15.26 -3.55
N LEU A 64 -8.82 -14.05 -3.55
CA LEU A 64 -9.23 -13.36 -2.33
C LEU A 64 -10.61 -13.88 -1.91
N SER A 65 -10.71 -14.51 -0.75
CA SER A 65 -12.00 -14.79 -0.13
C SER A 65 -12.65 -13.45 0.24
N GLY A 66 -13.77 -13.12 -0.42
CA GLY A 66 -14.40 -11.79 -0.35
C GLY A 66 -14.88 -11.35 1.05
N LEU A 67 -14.93 -12.27 2.01
CA LEU A 67 -15.12 -11.93 3.42
C LEU A 67 -13.79 -12.03 4.15
N PRO A 68 -13.45 -11.04 5.01
CA PRO A 68 -12.31 -11.21 5.89
C PRO A 68 -12.48 -12.53 6.65
N HIS A 69 -11.43 -13.36 6.62
CA HIS A 69 -11.39 -14.58 7.43
C HIS A 69 -11.79 -14.26 8.86
N PHE A 70 -12.41 -15.22 9.56
CA PHE A 70 -12.83 -15.07 10.94
C PHE A 70 -11.72 -14.38 11.75
N ARG A 71 -11.98 -13.14 12.14
CA ARG A 71 -11.04 -12.36 12.93
C ARG A 71 -11.35 -12.65 14.38
N GLU A 72 -10.30 -12.83 15.18
CA GLU A 72 -10.43 -12.97 16.64
C GLU A 72 -11.03 -11.71 17.28
N VAL A 73 -11.00 -10.58 16.58
CA VAL A 73 -11.52 -9.29 17.03
C VAL A 73 -12.75 -8.87 16.21
N GLU A 74 -13.83 -8.56 16.91
CA GLU A 74 -15.03 -7.95 16.34
C GLU A 74 -14.78 -6.45 16.05
N PHE A 75 -15.04 -6.01 14.81
CA PHE A 75 -15.05 -4.59 14.49
C PHE A 75 -16.38 -3.96 14.88
N ARG A 76 -16.34 -2.96 15.77
CA ARG A 76 -17.53 -2.21 16.20
C ARG A 76 -17.41 -0.76 15.74
N ILE A 77 -18.45 -0.24 15.11
CA ILE A 77 -18.55 1.18 14.76
C ILE A 77 -19.22 1.89 15.94
N ASN A 78 -18.42 2.56 16.77
CA ASN A 78 -18.93 3.36 17.88
C ASN A 78 -19.41 4.71 17.36
N LEU A 79 -20.69 5.00 17.51
CA LEU A 79 -21.25 6.30 17.20
C LEU A 79 -21.11 7.23 18.41
N ILE A 80 -20.78 8.50 18.15
CA ILE A 80 -20.94 9.53 19.17
C ILE A 80 -22.42 9.72 19.48
N LEU A 81 -22.76 10.00 20.74
CA LEU A 81 -24.15 10.27 21.13
C LEU A 81 -24.70 11.44 20.33
N GLY A 82 -25.85 11.23 19.68
CA GLY A 82 -26.49 12.22 18.80
C GLY A 82 -26.06 12.17 17.33
N ALA A 83 -25.20 11.22 16.92
CA ALA A 83 -24.93 10.99 15.51
C ALA A 83 -26.22 10.57 14.77
N LEU A 84 -26.55 11.29 13.70
CA LEU A 84 -27.68 10.96 12.83
C LEU A 84 -27.18 10.22 11.58
N PRO A 85 -27.95 9.24 11.05
CA PRO A 85 -27.63 8.61 9.77
C PRO A 85 -27.55 9.65 8.65
N ILE A 86 -26.52 9.53 7.81
CA ILE A 86 -26.36 10.39 6.64
C ILE A 86 -26.85 9.62 5.41
N ALA A 87 -27.87 10.16 4.73
CA ALA A 87 -28.30 9.69 3.42
C ALA A 87 -27.89 10.71 2.36
N LYS A 88 -27.22 10.25 1.30
CA LYS A 88 -26.87 11.05 0.12
C LYS A 88 -27.36 10.33 -1.12
N ALA A 89 -27.80 11.07 -2.13
CA ALA A 89 -28.13 10.50 -3.42
C ALA A 89 -26.87 9.89 -4.06
N PRO A 90 -26.97 8.72 -4.73
CA PRO A 90 -25.86 8.16 -5.48
C PRO A 90 -25.35 9.14 -6.55
N TYR A 91 -24.05 9.09 -6.82
CA TYR A 91 -23.49 9.80 -7.97
C TYR A 91 -23.99 9.18 -9.28
N ARG A 92 -24.13 10.01 -10.31
CA ARG A 92 -24.43 9.53 -11.67
C ARG A 92 -23.15 8.93 -12.25
N LEU A 93 -23.19 7.64 -12.57
CA LEU A 93 -22.12 6.94 -13.26
C LEU A 93 -22.55 6.66 -14.71
N ALA A 94 -21.59 6.62 -15.62
CA ALA A 94 -21.82 6.14 -16.97
C ALA A 94 -22.12 4.62 -16.97
N PRO A 95 -22.81 4.08 -17.99
CA PRO A 95 -23.10 2.64 -18.05
C PRO A 95 -21.87 1.74 -17.94
N SER A 96 -20.71 2.16 -18.47
CA SER A 96 -19.45 1.42 -18.37
C SER A 96 -18.92 1.35 -16.94
N GLU A 97 -18.96 2.46 -16.21
CA GLU A 97 -18.52 2.55 -14.81
C GLU A 97 -19.46 1.75 -13.90
N MET A 98 -20.76 1.76 -14.17
CA MET A 98 -21.74 0.96 -13.42
C MET A 98 -21.50 -0.54 -13.62
N SER A 99 -21.20 -0.96 -14.86
CA SER A 99 -20.84 -2.34 -15.18
C SER A 99 -19.58 -2.77 -14.43
N GLU A 100 -18.53 -1.93 -14.45
CA GLU A 100 -17.29 -2.18 -13.72
C GLU A 100 -17.52 -2.32 -12.21
N LEU A 101 -18.26 -1.38 -11.61
CA LEU A 101 -18.56 -1.39 -10.18
C LEU A 101 -19.40 -2.62 -9.78
N SER A 102 -20.32 -3.05 -10.64
CA SER A 102 -21.11 -4.27 -10.41
C SER A 102 -20.28 -5.57 -10.47
N ASN A 103 -19.15 -5.57 -11.17
CA ASN A 103 -18.25 -6.73 -11.20
C ASN A 103 -17.37 -6.81 -9.94
N GLN A 104 -17.24 -5.72 -9.19
CA GLN A 104 -16.42 -5.64 -7.97
C GLN A 104 -17.20 -5.91 -6.68
N LEU A 105 -18.54 -5.79 -6.72
CA LEU A 105 -19.44 -6.01 -5.59
C LEU A 105 -20.00 -7.43 -5.59
#